data_AF-A0A9P7DPJ8-F1
#
_entry.id   AF-A0A9P7DPJ8-F1
#
_cell.length_a   1.000
_cell.length_b   1.000
_cell.length_c   1.000
_cell.angle_alpha   90.00
_cell.angle_beta   90.00
_cell.angle_gamma   90.00
#
_symmetry.space_group_name_H-M   'P 1'
#
loop_
_entity.id
_entity.type
_entity.pdbx_description
1 polymer ?
#
loop_
_entity_poly.entity_id
_entity_poly.type
_entity_poly.pdbx_seq_one_letter_code
_entity_poly.pdbx_strand_id
1 'polypeptide(L)'
;KLEVRIRKYENLPKESEFRDEKYRAALTESLMSQDEDEVNEQGQKTGRFISHAGTYRSGVMSRFLAAVDEAVDPQPPPRFTARVKGDPKELPILAAKKIENRARRWMVSAEWLAKEENKKYDSPSYILDNGRAWGDPKDPEEMVAGQKRVKEQKRLIASKKRVKIEEMEAKKKENGTKKGKGKSKIRESIMPAPAQPVASTSTARELPPAAESDDEFSDY
;
A
#
# COMPACT_ATOMS: atom_id res chain seq x y z
N LYS A 1 -15.51 -18.45 -0.92
CA LYS A 1 -14.39 -18.73 0.03
C LYS A 1 -14.24 -17.63 1.06
N LEU A 2 -14.07 -16.38 0.63
CA LEU A 2 -13.97 -15.23 1.55
C LEU A 2 -15.16 -15.13 2.51
N GLU A 3 -16.39 -15.14 2.00
CA GLU A 3 -17.61 -15.06 2.82
C GLU A 3 -17.70 -16.17 3.89
N VAL A 4 -17.36 -17.41 3.51
CA VAL A 4 -17.30 -18.54 4.45
C VAL A 4 -16.29 -18.25 5.57
N ARG A 5 -15.10 -17.76 5.23
CA ARG A 5 -14.09 -17.38 6.24
C ARG A 5 -14.53 -16.22 7.11
N ILE A 6 -15.26 -15.25 6.57
CA ILE A 6 -15.84 -14.15 7.35
C ILE A 6 -16.84 -14.70 8.37
N ARG A 7 -17.79 -15.54 7.94
CA ARG A 7 -18.76 -16.16 8.86
C ARG A 7 -18.08 -17.00 9.94
N LYS A 8 -17.07 -17.79 9.56
CA LYS A 8 -16.27 -18.60 10.49
C LYS A 8 -15.49 -17.74 11.47
N TYR A 9 -14.89 -16.65 11.01
CA TYR A 9 -14.19 -15.67 11.85
C TYR A 9 -15.14 -15.02 12.86
N GLU A 10 -16.32 -14.59 12.43
CA GLU A 10 -17.34 -14.01 13.31
C GLU A 10 -17.86 -15.02 14.35
N ASN A 11 -17.76 -16.31 14.04
CA ASN A 11 -18.13 -17.42 14.92
C ASN A 11 -16.95 -18.00 15.74
N LEU A 12 -15.76 -17.38 15.71
CA LEU A 12 -14.64 -17.84 16.53
C LEU A 12 -14.98 -17.75 18.03
N PRO A 13 -14.45 -18.67 18.87
CA PRO A 13 -14.61 -18.60 20.33
C PRO A 13 -14.20 -17.22 20.88
N LYS A 14 -14.87 -16.75 21.93
CA LYS A 14 -14.60 -15.43 22.52
C LYS A 14 -13.19 -15.33 23.09
N GLU A 15 -12.66 -16.47 23.49
CA GLU A 15 -11.35 -16.68 24.09
C GLU A 15 -10.23 -16.75 23.04
N SER A 16 -10.57 -16.87 21.76
CA SER A 16 -9.58 -16.95 20.68
C SER A 16 -8.86 -15.61 20.51
N GLU A 17 -7.53 -15.62 20.56
CA GLU A 17 -6.70 -14.44 20.26
C GLU A 17 -7.02 -13.84 18.87
N PHE A 18 -7.42 -14.71 17.93
CA PHE A 18 -7.68 -14.35 16.55
C PHE A 18 -9.03 -13.68 16.32
N ARG A 19 -9.87 -13.57 17.34
CA ARG A 19 -11.16 -12.87 17.25
C ARG A 19 -11.00 -11.34 17.21
N ASP A 20 -9.83 -10.82 17.56
CA ASP A 20 -9.52 -9.38 17.51
C ASP A 20 -9.69 -8.82 16.08
N GLU A 21 -10.27 -7.63 15.98
CA GLU A 21 -10.53 -6.94 14.72
C GLU A 21 -9.24 -6.62 13.95
N LYS A 22 -8.09 -6.55 14.63
CA LYS A 22 -6.78 -6.33 14.00
C LYS A 22 -6.41 -7.40 12.97
N TYR A 23 -6.98 -8.60 13.07
CA TYR A 23 -6.76 -9.69 12.12
C TYR A 23 -7.73 -9.66 10.95
N ARG A 24 -8.85 -8.92 11.04
CA ARG A 24 -9.89 -8.87 10.00
C ARG A 24 -9.36 -8.44 8.65
N ALA A 25 -8.33 -7.59 8.61
CA ALA A 25 -7.67 -7.15 7.39
C ALA A 25 -7.09 -8.31 6.54
N ALA A 26 -6.85 -9.49 7.13
CA ALA A 26 -6.41 -10.68 6.41
C ALA A 26 -7.53 -11.36 5.61
N LEU A 27 -8.79 -11.04 5.91
CA LEU A 27 -9.97 -11.59 5.24
C LEU A 27 -10.33 -10.73 4.03
N THR A 28 -9.44 -10.72 3.03
CA THR A 28 -9.60 -9.97 1.79
C THR A 28 -9.37 -10.88 0.59
N GLU A 29 -10.04 -10.59 -0.52
CA GLU A 29 -10.05 -11.48 -1.69
C GLU A 29 -8.65 -11.70 -2.28
N SER A 30 -7.83 -10.65 -2.31
CA SER A 30 -6.44 -10.68 -2.80
C SER A 30 -5.50 -11.57 -1.98
N LEU A 31 -5.84 -11.84 -0.71
CA LEU A 31 -5.01 -12.64 0.20
C LEU A 31 -5.49 -14.09 0.32
N MET A 32 -6.59 -14.44 -0.34
CA MET A 32 -7.08 -15.83 -0.37
C MET A 32 -6.08 -16.74 -1.09
N SER A 33 -5.94 -17.99 -0.63
CA SER A 33 -5.11 -18.98 -1.35
C SER A 33 -5.73 -19.31 -2.70
N GLN A 34 -4.87 -19.54 -3.70
CA GLN A 34 -5.27 -20.15 -4.96
C GLN A 34 -5.61 -21.62 -4.72
N ASP A 35 -6.73 -22.04 -5.27
CA ASP A 35 -7.21 -23.42 -5.22
C ASP A 35 -6.95 -24.05 -6.60
N GLU A 36 -6.26 -25.18 -6.63
CA GLU A 36 -6.04 -26.00 -7.83
C GLU A 36 -6.93 -27.26 -7.75
N ASP A 37 -7.39 -27.76 -8.89
CA ASP A 37 -8.15 -29.02 -8.93
C ASP A 37 -7.24 -30.19 -8.56
N GLU A 38 -7.65 -31.02 -7.60
CA GLU A 38 -6.91 -32.26 -7.30
C GLU A 38 -7.21 -33.32 -8.38
N VAL A 39 -6.16 -33.77 -9.07
CA VAL A 39 -6.22 -34.83 -10.07
C VAL A 39 -5.65 -36.14 -9.51
N ASN A 40 -6.27 -37.27 -9.85
CA ASN A 40 -5.74 -38.59 -9.53
C ASN A 40 -4.58 -38.97 -10.49
N GLU A 41 -3.95 -40.13 -10.27
CA GLU A 41 -2.86 -40.65 -11.12
C GLU A 41 -3.24 -40.81 -12.60
N GLN A 42 -4.54 -40.92 -12.88
CA GLN A 42 -5.10 -41.05 -14.23
C GLN A 42 -5.46 -39.69 -14.86
N GLY A 43 -5.13 -38.58 -14.19
CA GLY A 43 -5.43 -37.22 -14.64
C GLY A 43 -6.89 -36.79 -14.48
N GLN A 44 -7.73 -37.57 -13.79
CA GLN A 44 -9.13 -37.25 -13.55
C GLN A 44 -9.31 -36.44 -12.27
N LYS A 45 -10.23 -35.47 -12.31
CA LYS A 45 -10.56 -34.64 -11.14
C LYS A 45 -11.22 -35.48 -10.06
N THR A 46 -10.68 -35.43 -8.84
CA THR A 46 -11.21 -36.14 -7.67
C THR A 46 -12.43 -35.46 -7.04
N GLY A 47 -12.73 -34.23 -7.48
CA GLY A 47 -13.76 -33.38 -6.87
C GLY A 47 -13.30 -32.70 -5.57
N ARG A 48 -12.00 -32.72 -5.26
CA ARG A 48 -11.36 -31.95 -4.18
C ARG A 48 -10.51 -30.83 -4.76
N PHE A 49 -10.23 -29.82 -3.94
CA PHE A 49 -9.31 -28.75 -4.29
C PHE A 49 -8.05 -28.77 -3.41
N ILE A 50 -6.90 -28.48 -3.99
CA ILE A 50 -5.65 -28.26 -3.28
C ILE A 50 -5.46 -26.75 -3.10
N SER A 51 -5.43 -26.29 -1.85
CA SER A 51 -5.18 -24.89 -1.54
C SER A 51 -3.70 -24.64 -1.29
N HIS A 52 -3.06 -23.83 -2.13
CA HIS A 52 -1.66 -23.45 -1.97
C HIS A 52 -1.52 -22.13 -1.22
N ALA A 53 -0.71 -22.12 -0.15
CA ALA A 53 -0.33 -20.89 0.53
C ALA A 53 0.81 -20.19 -0.22
N GLY A 54 0.81 -18.86 -0.27
CA GLY A 54 1.97 -18.11 -0.76
C GLY A 54 3.14 -18.24 0.22
N THR A 55 4.34 -18.46 -0.28
CA THR A 55 5.60 -18.50 0.50
C THR A 55 5.87 -17.23 1.29
N TYR A 56 5.33 -16.09 0.83
CA TYR A 56 5.45 -14.81 1.52
C TYR A 56 4.70 -14.74 2.85
N ARG A 57 3.75 -15.65 3.12
CA ARG A 57 2.89 -15.53 4.31
C ARG A 57 3.69 -15.71 5.59
N SER A 58 3.46 -14.82 6.56
CA SER A 58 4.02 -14.98 7.89
C SER A 58 3.44 -16.19 8.62
N GLY A 59 4.16 -16.68 9.63
CA GLY A 59 3.64 -17.71 10.53
C GLY A 59 2.37 -17.26 11.26
N VAL A 60 2.29 -15.99 11.65
CA VAL A 60 1.11 -15.41 12.32
C VAL A 60 -0.12 -15.46 11.42
N MET A 61 0.01 -15.02 10.15
CA MET A 61 -1.07 -15.08 9.17
C MET A 61 -1.52 -16.52 8.89
N SER A 62 -0.56 -17.44 8.81
CA SER A 62 -0.86 -18.85 8.58
C SER A 62 -1.63 -19.48 9.75
N ARG A 63 -1.26 -19.16 11.00
CA ARG A 63 -1.99 -19.60 12.21
C ARG A 63 -3.39 -18.99 12.28
N PHE A 64 -3.52 -17.70 11.99
CA PHE A 64 -4.81 -17.01 11.92
C PHE A 64 -5.77 -17.71 10.94
N LEU A 65 -5.34 -17.91 9.69
CA LEU A 65 -6.18 -18.56 8.68
C LEU A 65 -6.51 -20.00 9.03
N ALA A 66 -5.57 -20.74 9.65
CA ALA A 66 -5.82 -22.10 10.11
C ALA A 66 -6.91 -22.13 11.20
N ALA A 67 -6.85 -21.24 12.18
CA ALA A 67 -7.87 -21.14 13.24
C ALA A 67 -9.25 -20.78 12.65
N VAL A 68 -9.30 -19.87 11.69
CA VAL A 68 -10.55 -19.54 10.97
C VAL A 68 -11.05 -20.73 10.16
N ASP A 69 -10.18 -21.46 9.47
CA ASP A 69 -10.59 -22.61 8.65
C ASP A 69 -11.08 -23.80 9.51
N GLU A 70 -10.55 -23.97 10.71
CA GLU A 70 -10.96 -24.98 11.71
C GLU A 70 -12.32 -24.66 12.36
N ALA A 71 -12.68 -23.38 12.50
CA ALA A 71 -13.94 -22.98 13.08
C ALA A 71 -15.15 -23.55 12.31
N VAL A 72 -16.22 -23.87 13.04
CA VAL A 72 -17.48 -24.37 12.46
C VAL A 72 -18.20 -23.23 11.74
N ASP A 73 -18.57 -23.43 10.48
CA ASP A 73 -19.41 -22.47 9.75
C ASP A 73 -20.83 -22.53 10.31
N PRO A 74 -21.42 -21.42 10.80
CA PRO A 74 -22.80 -21.40 11.27
C PRO A 74 -23.82 -21.64 10.15
N GLN A 75 -23.43 -21.48 8.88
CA GLN A 75 -24.29 -21.69 7.71
C GLN A 75 -23.58 -22.59 6.69
N PRO A 76 -23.41 -23.89 7.01
CA PRO A 76 -22.71 -24.80 6.10
C PRO A 76 -23.53 -24.98 4.82
N PRO A 77 -22.90 -24.93 3.63
CA PRO A 77 -23.59 -25.20 2.39
C PRO A 77 -24.06 -26.67 2.34
N PRO A 78 -25.16 -26.98 1.63
CA PRO A 78 -25.69 -28.34 1.54
C PRO A 78 -24.72 -29.31 0.84
N ARG A 79 -23.80 -28.79 0.03
CA ARG A 79 -22.70 -29.54 -0.58
C ARG A 79 -21.40 -28.84 -0.25
N PHE A 80 -20.51 -29.55 0.44
CA PHE A 80 -19.19 -29.06 0.78
C PHE A 80 -18.14 -29.72 -0.11
N THR A 81 -17.36 -28.92 -0.83
CA THR A 81 -16.19 -29.42 -1.54
C THR A 81 -15.00 -29.42 -0.59
N ALA A 82 -14.47 -30.60 -0.32
CA ALA A 82 -13.29 -30.76 0.53
C ALA A 82 -12.08 -30.03 -0.09
N ARG A 83 -11.33 -29.35 0.79
CA ARG A 83 -10.08 -28.68 0.42
C ARG A 83 -8.95 -29.29 1.21
N VAL A 84 -7.90 -29.69 0.52
CA VAL A 84 -6.68 -30.23 1.11
C VAL A 84 -5.63 -29.13 1.10
N LYS A 85 -4.83 -29.05 2.16
CA LYS A 85 -3.71 -28.11 2.23
C LYS A 85 -2.59 -28.62 1.33
N GLY A 86 -2.21 -27.83 0.33
CA GLY A 86 -1.06 -28.10 -0.53
C GLY A 86 0.22 -27.45 -0.03
N ASP A 87 1.33 -27.76 -0.70
CA ASP A 87 2.62 -27.16 -0.42
C ASP A 87 2.62 -25.65 -0.70
N PRO A 88 3.40 -24.85 0.06
CA PRO A 88 3.58 -23.45 -0.24
C PRO A 88 4.13 -23.24 -1.66
N LYS A 89 3.58 -22.27 -2.37
CA LYS A 89 3.97 -21.93 -3.75
C LYS A 89 4.54 -20.53 -3.80
N GLU A 90 5.60 -20.34 -4.58
CA GLU A 90 6.16 -19.02 -4.86
C GLU A 90 5.14 -18.21 -5.67
N LEU A 91 4.39 -17.37 -4.97
CA LEU A 91 3.38 -16.49 -5.53
C LEU A 91 3.75 -15.04 -5.23
N PRO A 92 3.70 -14.15 -6.23
CA PRO A 92 3.94 -12.74 -6.00
C PRO A 92 2.84 -12.13 -5.12
N ILE A 93 3.20 -11.15 -4.31
CA ILE A 93 2.21 -10.33 -3.60
C ILE A 93 1.46 -9.49 -4.64
N LEU A 94 0.12 -9.55 -4.62
CA LEU A 94 -0.72 -8.81 -5.55
C LEU A 94 -0.75 -7.32 -5.17
N ALA A 95 -0.44 -6.45 -6.13
CA ALA A 95 -0.66 -5.02 -5.96
C ALA A 95 -2.15 -4.70 -5.97
N ALA A 96 -2.62 -3.95 -4.97
CA ALA A 96 -4.02 -3.52 -4.91
C ALA A 96 -4.14 -1.99 -4.93
N LYS A 97 -5.14 -1.49 -5.65
CA LYS A 97 -5.46 -0.05 -5.68
C LYS A 97 -6.14 0.40 -4.39
N LYS A 98 -7.00 -0.45 -3.82
CA LYS A 98 -7.68 -0.22 -2.55
C LYS A 98 -6.80 -0.67 -1.39
N ILE A 99 -6.76 0.13 -0.32
CA ILE A 99 -5.97 -0.11 0.90
C ILE A 99 -6.43 -1.40 1.58
N GLU A 100 -7.74 -1.60 1.69
CA GLU A 100 -8.37 -2.78 2.26
C GLU A 100 -7.84 -4.09 1.66
N ASN A 101 -7.51 -4.09 0.37
CA ASN A 101 -7.04 -5.28 -0.35
C ASN A 101 -5.51 -5.43 -0.36
N ARG A 102 -4.75 -4.56 0.30
CA ARG A 102 -3.30 -4.68 0.40
C ARG A 102 -2.93 -5.56 1.59
N ALA A 103 -1.81 -6.29 1.46
CA ALA A 103 -1.24 -7.01 2.57
C ALA A 103 -0.76 -6.01 3.65
N ARG A 104 -0.87 -6.36 4.93
CA ARG A 104 -0.20 -5.62 6.02
C ARG A 104 1.13 -6.28 6.36
N ARG A 105 2.08 -5.55 6.95
CA ARG A 105 3.42 -6.03 7.27
C ARG A 105 3.43 -7.32 8.09
N TRP A 106 2.54 -7.46 9.08
CA TRP A 106 2.41 -8.65 9.92
C TRP A 106 1.97 -9.89 9.14
N MET A 107 1.33 -9.71 7.97
CA MET A 107 0.87 -10.81 7.13
C MET A 107 1.99 -11.42 6.30
N VAL A 108 3.11 -10.73 6.17
CA VAL A 108 4.24 -11.09 5.33
C VAL A 108 5.43 -11.50 6.20
N SER A 109 6.12 -12.58 5.84
CA SER A 109 7.33 -13.02 6.54
C SER A 109 8.46 -12.00 6.36
N ALA A 110 9.06 -11.58 7.47
CA ALA A 110 10.20 -10.67 7.46
C ALA A 110 11.42 -11.30 6.75
N GLU A 111 11.64 -12.60 6.96
CA GLU A 111 12.72 -13.35 6.29
C GLU A 111 12.51 -13.42 4.78
N TRP A 112 11.26 -13.57 4.34
CA TRP A 112 10.93 -13.58 2.92
C TRP A 112 11.16 -12.21 2.27
N LEU A 113 10.83 -11.11 2.97
CA LEU A 113 11.07 -9.74 2.53
C LEU A 113 12.54 -9.32 2.54
N ALA A 114 13.36 -9.91 3.42
CA ALA A 114 14.79 -9.63 3.50
C ALA A 114 15.57 -10.06 2.24
N LYS A 115 15.04 -11.02 1.48
CA LYS A 115 15.63 -11.48 0.21
C LYS A 115 15.63 -10.36 -0.84
N GLU A 116 16.76 -10.13 -1.51
CA GLU A 116 16.92 -9.06 -2.51
C GLU A 116 15.85 -9.09 -3.61
N GLU A 117 15.47 -10.29 -4.08
CA GLU A 117 14.46 -10.48 -5.13
C GLU A 117 13.06 -9.99 -4.73
N ASN A 118 12.79 -9.97 -3.42
CA ASN A 118 11.48 -9.67 -2.85
C ASN A 118 11.37 -8.25 -2.29
N LYS A 119 12.49 -7.52 -2.17
CA LYS A 119 12.49 -6.11 -1.72
C LYS A 119 11.59 -5.20 -2.57
N LYS A 120 11.36 -5.55 -3.84
CA LYS A 120 10.40 -4.84 -4.72
C LYS A 120 8.97 -4.80 -4.16
N TYR A 121 8.60 -5.77 -3.32
CA TYR A 121 7.29 -5.83 -2.67
C TYR A 121 7.24 -5.01 -1.38
N ASP A 122 8.39 -4.59 -0.84
CA ASP A 122 8.46 -3.67 0.29
C ASP A 122 8.20 -2.23 -0.16
N SER A 123 6.99 -2.00 -0.68
CA SER A 123 6.52 -0.66 -1.01
C SER A 123 5.05 -0.51 -0.65
N PRO A 124 4.59 0.72 -0.34
CA PRO A 124 3.21 0.99 0.07
C PRO A 124 2.14 0.53 -0.93
N SER A 125 2.52 0.27 -2.19
CA SER A 125 1.63 -0.24 -3.24
C SER A 125 1.25 -1.71 -3.06
N TYR A 126 2.10 -2.50 -2.41
CA TYR A 126 1.91 -3.93 -2.16
C TYR A 126 1.62 -4.21 -0.69
N ILE A 127 2.44 -3.64 0.20
CA ILE A 127 2.42 -3.89 1.63
C ILE A 127 2.19 -2.56 2.36
N LEU A 128 1.23 -2.56 3.28
CA LEU A 128 0.96 -1.46 4.19
C LEU A 128 1.51 -1.75 5.58
N ASP A 129 1.73 -0.69 6.34
CA ASP A 129 2.01 -0.80 7.76
C ASP A 129 0.80 -1.37 8.52
N ASN A 130 1.03 -1.87 9.74
CA ASN A 130 0.03 -2.68 10.45
C ASN A 130 -1.11 -1.85 11.04
N GLY A 131 -0.88 -0.55 11.24
CA GLY A 131 -1.85 0.41 11.77
C GLY A 131 -1.98 0.33 13.29
N ARG A 132 -2.85 1.17 13.85
CA ARG A 132 -2.92 1.40 15.30
C ARG A 132 -3.25 0.16 16.12
N ALA A 133 -4.05 -0.75 15.56
CA ALA A 133 -4.42 -2.00 16.22
C ALA A 133 -3.23 -2.96 16.47
N TRP A 134 -2.09 -2.68 15.85
CA TRP A 134 -0.83 -3.42 16.02
C TRP A 134 0.26 -2.60 16.73
N GLY A 135 -0.09 -1.44 17.30
CA GLY A 135 0.84 -0.56 18.00
C GLY A 135 1.45 0.57 17.15
N ASP A 136 1.08 0.69 15.87
CA ASP A 136 1.59 1.78 15.03
C ASP A 136 0.93 3.13 15.37
N PRO A 137 1.62 4.27 15.21
CA PRO A 137 1.09 5.57 15.59
C PRO A 137 -0.09 6.05 14.73
N LYS A 138 -0.19 5.58 13.47
CA LYS A 138 -1.21 6.01 12.50
C LYS A 138 -1.77 4.84 11.72
N ASP A 139 -3.06 4.89 11.41
CA ASP A 139 -3.69 3.91 10.53
C ASP A 139 -3.40 4.25 9.05
N PRO A 140 -3.00 3.28 8.21
CA PRO A 140 -2.92 3.46 6.77
C PRO A 140 -4.17 4.10 6.13
N GLU A 141 -5.36 3.82 6.65
CA GLU A 141 -6.61 4.37 6.15
C GLU A 141 -6.74 5.87 6.43
N GLU A 142 -6.35 6.31 7.63
CA GLU A 142 -6.33 7.73 8.01
C GLU A 142 -5.35 8.53 7.17
N MET A 143 -4.18 7.94 6.86
CA MET A 143 -3.19 8.59 6.02
C MET A 143 -3.71 8.87 4.61
N VAL A 144 -4.40 7.90 3.99
CA VAL A 144 -4.95 8.09 2.65
C VAL A 144 -6.18 9.01 2.67
N ALA A 145 -7.02 8.93 3.69
CA ALA A 145 -8.14 9.87 3.86
C ALA A 145 -7.62 11.32 4.00
N GLY A 146 -6.56 11.53 4.78
CA GLY A 146 -5.87 12.81 4.89
C GLY A 146 -5.32 13.30 3.55
N GLN A 147 -4.64 12.42 2.79
CA GLN A 147 -4.12 12.77 1.46
C GLN A 147 -5.23 13.14 0.47
N LYS A 148 -6.37 12.43 0.48
CA LYS A 148 -7.53 12.74 -0.36
C LYS A 148 -8.10 14.12 -0.01
N ARG A 149 -8.28 14.43 1.28
CA ARG A 149 -8.73 15.76 1.74
C ARG A 149 -7.79 16.87 1.30
N VAL A 150 -6.48 16.67 1.45
CA VAL A 150 -5.47 17.65 0.98
C VAL A 150 -5.52 17.82 -0.54
N LYS A 151 -5.70 16.74 -1.30
CA LYS A 151 -5.80 16.81 -2.77
C LYS A 151 -7.06 17.56 -3.21
N GLU A 152 -8.18 17.35 -2.52
CA GLU A 152 -9.43 18.06 -2.79
C GLU A 152 -9.31 19.55 -2.43
N GLN A 153 -8.73 19.87 -1.27
CA GLN A 153 -8.44 21.26 -0.89
C GLN A 153 -7.52 21.94 -1.92
N LYS A 154 -6.47 21.25 -2.39
CA LYS A 154 -5.60 21.77 -3.46
C LYS A 154 -6.37 22.01 -4.77
N ARG A 155 -7.30 21.12 -5.14
CA ARG A 155 -8.16 21.31 -6.32
C ARG A 155 -9.10 22.50 -6.16
N LEU A 156 -9.71 22.68 -4.98
CA LEU A 156 -10.57 23.83 -4.68
C LEU A 156 -9.79 25.14 -4.67
N ILE A 157 -8.58 25.16 -4.13
CA ILE A 157 -7.71 26.33 -4.18
C ILE A 157 -7.30 26.63 -5.63
N ALA A 158 -6.96 25.61 -6.42
CA ALA A 158 -6.60 25.79 -7.82
C ALA A 158 -7.77 26.32 -8.66
N SER A 159 -8.99 25.82 -8.47
CA SER A 159 -10.17 26.32 -9.17
C SER A 159 -10.51 27.76 -8.78
N LYS A 160 -10.50 28.07 -7.47
CA LYS A 160 -10.69 29.46 -6.99
C LYS A 160 -9.64 30.43 -7.54
N LYS A 161 -8.37 30.01 -7.62
CA LYS A 161 -7.31 30.81 -8.23
C LYS A 161 -7.55 31.07 -9.72
N ARG A 162 -8.01 30.06 -10.48
CA ARG A 162 -8.33 30.22 -11.91
C ARG A 162 -9.47 31.21 -12.14
N VAL A 163 -10.58 31.07 -11.41
CA VAL A 163 -11.71 32.01 -11.49
C VAL A 163 -11.27 33.44 -11.17
N LYS A 164 -10.43 33.63 -10.14
CA LYS A 164 -9.93 34.96 -9.78
C LYS A 164 -9.01 35.57 -10.85
N ILE A 165 -8.25 34.74 -11.58
CA ILE A 165 -7.41 35.21 -12.70
C ILE A 165 -8.30 35.63 -13.87
N GLU A 166 -9.28 34.82 -14.25
CA GLU A 166 -10.23 35.14 -15.33
C GLU A 166 -11.03 36.42 -15.01
N GLU A 167 -11.46 36.59 -13.76
CA GLU A 167 -12.19 37.79 -13.32
C GLU A 167 -11.29 39.05 -13.34
N MET A 168 -10.01 38.92 -12.98
CA MET A 168 -9.04 40.03 -13.10
C MET A 168 -8.73 40.38 -14.55
N GLU A 169 -8.64 39.39 -15.45
CA GLU A 169 -8.45 39.62 -16.88
C GLU A 169 -9.68 40.25 -17.54
N ALA A 170 -10.90 39.86 -17.14
CA ALA A 170 -12.14 40.48 -17.59
C ALA A 170 -12.21 41.96 -17.17
N LYS A 171 -11.93 42.27 -15.89
CA LYS A 171 -11.90 43.65 -15.38
C LYS A 171 -10.81 44.51 -16.02
N LYS A 172 -9.67 43.93 -16.42
CA LYS A 172 -8.62 44.63 -17.18
C LYS A 172 -9.06 44.98 -18.60
N LYS A 173 -9.85 44.13 -19.27
CA LYS A 173 -10.40 44.40 -20.60
C LYS A 173 -11.49 45.47 -20.56
N GLU A 174 -12.30 45.50 -19.50
CA GLU A 174 -13.37 46.50 -19.33
C GLU A 174 -12.85 47.91 -19.03
N ASN A 175 -11.74 48.03 -18.30
CA ASN A 175 -11.09 49.33 -18.03
C ASN A 175 -10.15 49.80 -19.17
N GLY A 176 -10.02 49.04 -20.26
CA GLY A 176 -9.13 49.36 -21.39
C GLY A 176 -9.70 50.35 -22.42
N THR A 177 -10.97 50.74 -22.33
CA THR A 177 -11.67 51.45 -23.42
C THR A 177 -11.75 52.99 -23.28
N LYS A 178 -11.02 53.59 -22.33
CA LYS A 178 -10.94 55.08 -22.20
C LYS A 178 -9.53 55.61 -21.98
N LYS A 179 -8.79 55.81 -23.08
CA LYS A 179 -7.74 56.84 -23.27
C LYS A 179 -7.36 56.80 -24.76
N GLY A 180 -7.71 57.77 -25.58
CA GLY A 180 -7.24 59.14 -25.46
C GLY A 180 -6.08 59.30 -26.44
N LYS A 181 -6.40 59.77 -27.65
CA LYS A 181 -5.50 60.01 -28.78
C LYS A 181 -4.52 61.13 -28.39
N GLY A 182 -3.35 60.77 -27.83
CA GLY A 182 -2.32 61.71 -27.40
C GLY A 182 -0.97 61.38 -28.01
N LYS A 183 -0.53 62.20 -28.98
CA LYS A 183 0.83 62.24 -29.50
C LYS A 183 1.81 62.48 -28.34
N SER A 184 2.77 61.60 -28.12
CA SER A 184 3.99 61.93 -27.36
C SER A 184 5.15 61.09 -27.84
N LYS A 185 6.05 61.78 -28.52
CA LYS A 185 7.45 61.44 -28.78
C LYS A 185 8.17 61.45 -27.42
N ILE A 186 9.01 60.46 -27.12
CA ILE A 186 10.24 60.58 -26.31
C ILE A 186 11.00 59.24 -26.39
N ARG A 187 12.26 59.36 -26.81
CA ARG A 187 13.34 58.37 -26.66
C ARG A 187 13.60 58.14 -25.17
N GLU A 188 14.04 56.96 -24.75
CA GLU A 188 15.37 56.81 -24.12
C GLU A 188 15.64 55.34 -23.78
N SER A 189 16.88 54.97 -24.08
CA SER A 189 17.57 53.72 -23.82
C SER A 189 17.72 53.42 -22.33
N ILE A 190 17.35 52.21 -21.89
CA ILE A 190 18.02 51.56 -20.75
C ILE A 190 18.13 50.06 -21.06
N MET A 191 19.35 49.61 -21.37
CA MET A 191 19.75 48.21 -21.28
C MET A 191 19.90 47.86 -19.80
N PRO A 192 19.40 46.72 -19.32
CA PRO A 192 19.96 46.06 -18.17
C PRO A 192 20.95 44.97 -18.61
N ALA A 193 22.18 45.14 -18.13
CA ALA A 193 23.31 44.21 -18.26
C ALA A 193 23.01 42.83 -17.64
N PRO A 194 23.72 41.77 -18.08
CA PRO A 194 23.48 40.40 -17.65
C PRO A 194 23.89 40.16 -16.19
N ALA A 195 22.97 39.59 -15.40
CA ALA A 195 23.30 39.04 -14.09
C ALA A 195 24.12 37.75 -14.26
N GLN A 196 25.30 37.76 -13.66
CA GLN A 196 26.25 36.66 -13.63
C GLN A 196 25.72 35.44 -12.84
N PRO A 197 26.19 34.22 -13.16
CA PRO A 197 25.88 33.02 -12.39
C PRO A 197 26.71 32.99 -11.11
N VAL A 198 26.05 32.99 -9.94
CA VAL A 198 26.72 32.71 -8.67
C VAL A 198 26.97 31.22 -8.52
N ALA A 199 28.22 30.93 -8.19
CA ALA A 199 28.86 29.64 -8.18
C ALA A 199 28.36 28.72 -7.05
N SER A 200 28.44 27.44 -7.39
CA SER A 200 28.56 26.28 -6.53
C SER A 200 29.32 26.53 -5.23
N THR A 201 28.75 26.10 -4.11
CA THR A 201 29.53 25.66 -2.95
C THR A 201 29.17 24.22 -2.66
N SER A 202 30.10 23.36 -3.07
CA SER A 202 30.32 22.02 -2.57
C SER A 202 30.51 22.08 -1.06
N THR A 203 29.79 21.23 -0.32
CA THR A 203 30.20 20.84 1.03
C THR A 203 30.15 19.32 1.08
N ALA A 204 31.31 18.73 0.79
CA ALA A 204 31.66 17.40 1.21
C ALA A 204 31.71 17.34 2.74
N ARG A 205 31.04 16.36 3.33
CA ARG A 205 31.33 15.89 4.69
C ARG A 205 30.96 14.40 4.74
N GLU A 206 31.93 13.55 4.45
CA GLU A 206 32.79 12.86 5.43
C GLU A 206 32.11 11.62 5.99
N LEU A 207 32.52 10.47 5.44
CA LEU A 207 32.25 9.12 5.92
C LEU A 207 32.98 8.90 7.26
N PRO A 208 32.33 8.30 8.27
CA PRO A 208 33.06 7.61 9.32
C PRO A 208 33.44 6.17 8.90
N PRO A 209 34.53 5.64 9.47
CA PRO A 209 35.25 4.45 9.00
C PRO A 209 34.58 3.12 9.38
N ALA A 210 34.98 2.10 8.63
CA ALA A 210 34.73 0.69 8.87
C ALA A 210 35.17 0.29 10.29
N ALA A 211 34.27 -0.36 11.03
CA ALA A 211 34.63 -1.17 12.17
C ALA A 211 34.74 -2.61 11.70
N GLU A 212 35.98 -3.06 11.54
CA GLU A 212 36.37 -4.46 11.63
C GLU A 212 36.09 -4.94 13.07
N SER A 213 35.40 -6.06 13.19
CA SER A 213 35.46 -6.88 14.40
C SER A 213 35.49 -8.33 13.94
N ASP A 214 36.70 -8.81 13.70
CA ASP A 214 37.08 -10.18 14.00
C ASP A 214 36.98 -10.35 15.52
N ASP A 215 36.18 -11.31 15.98
CA ASP A 215 36.52 -12.02 17.21
C ASP A 215 35.87 -13.41 17.20
N GLU A 216 36.75 -14.39 17.18
CA GLU A 216 36.55 -15.80 17.43
C GLU A 216 35.93 -16.02 18.82
N PHE A 217 34.92 -16.89 18.95
CA PHE A 217 34.69 -17.64 20.18
C PHE A 217 33.87 -18.90 19.84
N SER A 218 34.56 -20.03 19.63
CA SER A 218 34.84 -21.07 20.63
C SER A 218 33.77 -22.17 20.59
N ASP A 219 34.22 -23.36 20.17
CA ASP A 219 33.58 -24.65 20.39
C ASP A 219 33.01 -24.80 21.82
N TYR A 220 31.79 -25.34 21.91
CA TYR A 220 31.37 -26.37 22.86
C TYR A 220 30.04 -27.01 22.43
#